data_AF-A0A6V7HHA1-F1
#
_entry.id   AF-A0A6V7HHA1-F1
#
_cell.length_a   1.000
_cell.length_b   1.000
_cell.length_c   1.000
_cell.angle_alpha   90.00
_cell.angle_beta   90.00
_cell.angle_gamma   90.00
#
_symmetry.space_group_name_H-M   'P 1'
#
loop_
_entity.id
_entity.type
_entity.pdbx_description
1 polymer ?
#
loop_
_entity_poly.entity_id
_entity_poly.type
_entity_poly.pdbx_seq_one_letter_code
_entity_poly.pdbx_strand_id
1 'polypeptide(L)'
;KFERIYNEQLRSSVITQKAQFEYAWCLVRSKYPADIRKGIMLFEDLYCNHSDSEKRDCLYYLAIGNARIKEYTKALNYVRSFLQIEPGNQQVQQLERLIKKKMEK
;
A
#
# COMPACT_ATOMS: atom_id res chain seq x y z
N LYS A 1 11.10 -3.81 -15.21
CA LYS A 1 10.62 -5.21 -15.36
C LYS A 1 9.13 -5.32 -15.03
N PHE A 2 8.69 -5.06 -13.78
CA PHE A 2 7.29 -5.18 -13.37
C PHE A 2 6.33 -4.25 -14.11
N GLU A 3 6.74 -3.00 -14.37
CA GLU A 3 5.94 -2.06 -15.18
C GLU A 3 5.64 -2.59 -16.59
N ARG A 4 6.63 -3.23 -17.22
CA ARG A 4 6.45 -3.82 -18.55
C ARG A 4 5.43 -4.96 -18.53
N ILE A 5 5.55 -5.86 -17.54
CA ILE A 5 4.62 -6.98 -17.35
C ILE A 5 3.20 -6.47 -17.10
N TYR A 6 3.05 -5.48 -16.22
CA TYR A 6 1.75 -4.87 -15.92
C TYR A 6 1.14 -4.21 -17.16
N ASN A 7 1.93 -3.44 -17.91
CA ASN A 7 1.44 -2.75 -19.11
C ASN A 7 1.09 -3.73 -20.26
N GLU A 8 1.84 -4.82 -20.41
CA GLU A 8 1.50 -5.89 -21.36
C GLU A 8 0.17 -6.57 -20.99
N GLN A 9 -0.04 -6.85 -19.70
CA GLN A 9 -1.28 -7.42 -19.19
C GLN A 9 -2.48 -6.45 -19.30
N LEU A 10 -2.26 -5.17 -19.03
CA LEU A 10 -3.25 -4.11 -19.20
C LEU A 10 -3.73 -4.01 -20.66
N ARG A 11 -2.81 -4.11 -21.63
CA ARG A 11 -3.14 -4.12 -23.06
C ARG A 11 -3.94 -5.34 -23.48
N SER A 12 -3.68 -6.49 -22.86
CA SER A 12 -4.41 -7.74 -23.08
C SER A 12 -5.71 -7.83 -22.27
N SER A 13 -6.06 -6.80 -21.48
CA SER A 13 -7.22 -6.77 -20.58
C SER A 13 -7.28 -7.91 -19.54
N VAL A 14 -6.15 -8.56 -19.28
CA VAL A 14 -6.03 -9.64 -18.28
C VAL A 14 -4.88 -9.28 -17.35
N ILE A 15 -5.21 -8.62 -16.24
CA ILE A 15 -4.26 -8.22 -15.21
C ILE A 15 -4.33 -9.23 -14.08
N THR A 16 -3.18 -9.81 -13.76
CA THR A 16 -3.05 -10.70 -12.61
C THR A 16 -2.80 -9.89 -11.34
N GLN A 17 -3.41 -10.32 -10.22
CA GLN A 17 -3.26 -9.69 -8.90
C GLN A 17 -1.78 -9.53 -8.53
N LYS A 18 -1.01 -10.58 -8.78
CA LYS A 18 0.44 -10.60 -8.58
C LYS A 18 1.18 -9.50 -9.37
N ALA A 19 0.89 -9.34 -10.66
CA ALA A 19 1.56 -8.32 -11.48
C ALA A 19 1.19 -6.90 -11.03
N GLN A 20 -0.07 -6.67 -10.67
CA GLN A 20 -0.52 -5.40 -10.10
C GLN A 20 0.14 -5.11 -8.75
N PHE A 21 0.22 -6.11 -7.86
CA PHE A 21 0.86 -6.01 -6.56
C PHE A 21 2.35 -5.69 -6.70
N GLU A 22 3.09 -6.44 -7.52
CA GLU A 22 4.52 -6.24 -7.73
C GLU A 22 4.82 -4.84 -8.31
N TYR A 23 3.98 -4.35 -9.22
CA TYR A 23 4.11 -3.01 -9.76
C TYR A 23 3.77 -1.92 -8.73
N ALA A 24 2.65 -2.06 -8.01
CA ALA A 24 2.25 -1.15 -6.94
C ALA A 24 3.31 -1.06 -5.83
N TRP A 25 3.89 -2.19 -5.46
CA TRP A 25 4.97 -2.28 -4.48
C TRP A 25 6.20 -1.47 -4.89
N CYS A 26 6.60 -1.54 -6.16
CA CYS A 26 7.68 -0.73 -6.68
C CYS A 26 7.36 0.77 -6.64
N LEU A 27 6.14 1.13 -7.04
CA LEU A 27 5.65 2.51 -7.10
C LEU A 27 5.59 3.17 -5.72
N VAL A 28 5.04 2.47 -4.71
CA VAL A 28 4.97 2.94 -3.32
C VAL A 28 6.36 3.16 -2.71
N ARG A 29 7.42 2.59 -3.28
CA ARG A 29 8.83 2.76 -2.88
C ARG A 29 9.60 3.78 -3.73
N SER A 30 8.97 4.38 -4.74
CA SER A 30 9.56 5.42 -5.60
C SER A 30 9.96 6.67 -4.82
N LYS A 31 10.84 7.50 -5.39
CA LYS A 31 11.17 8.84 -4.87
C LYS A 31 10.14 9.90 -5.29
N TYR A 32 9.35 9.63 -6.32
CA TYR A 32 8.42 10.60 -6.89
C TYR A 32 7.03 10.48 -6.26
N PRO A 33 6.44 11.57 -5.74
CA PRO A 33 5.09 11.54 -5.15
C PRO A 33 3.99 11.07 -6.11
N ALA A 34 4.13 11.34 -7.42
CA ALA A 34 3.19 10.88 -8.43
C ALA A 34 3.16 9.34 -8.53
N ASP A 35 4.33 8.71 -8.55
CA ASP A 35 4.45 7.24 -8.54
C ASP A 35 3.85 6.65 -7.27
N ILE A 36 4.16 7.24 -6.11
CA ILE A 36 3.63 6.76 -4.83
C ILE A 36 2.10 6.81 -4.84
N ARG A 37 1.49 7.90 -5.33
CA ARG A 37 0.03 8.00 -5.48
C ARG A 37 -0.54 6.94 -6.42
N LYS A 38 0.11 6.69 -7.56
CA LYS A 38 -0.27 5.62 -8.48
C LYS A 38 -0.21 4.25 -7.79
N GLY A 39 0.85 3.99 -7.02
CA GLY A 39 0.99 2.77 -6.23
C GLY A 39 -0.11 2.60 -5.18
N ILE A 40 -0.47 3.67 -4.48
CA ILE A 40 -1.59 3.67 -3.52
C ILE A 40 -2.90 3.29 -4.24
N MET A 41 -3.22 3.92 -5.37
CA MET A 41 -4.44 3.61 -6.14
C MET A 41 -4.49 2.14 -6.56
N LEU A 42 -3.37 1.58 -7.03
CA LEU A 42 -3.31 0.16 -7.39
C LEU A 42 -3.50 -0.77 -6.19
N PHE A 43 -3.01 -0.40 -5.01
CA PHE A 43 -3.24 -1.16 -3.77
C PHE A 43 -4.67 -1.02 -3.24
N GLU A 44 -5.31 0.14 -3.38
CA GLU A 44 -6.73 0.33 -3.03
C GLU A 44 -7.62 -0.56 -3.91
N ASP A 45 -7.33 -0.62 -5.21
CA ASP A 45 -8.01 -1.51 -6.15
C ASP A 45 -7.82 -2.99 -5.79
N LEU A 46 -6.58 -3.41 -5.49
CA LEU A 46 -6.31 -4.77 -5.01
C LEU A 46 -7.05 -5.10 -3.71
N TYR A 47 -7.11 -4.15 -2.78
CA TYR A 47 -7.78 -4.33 -1.49
C TYR A 47 -9.30 -4.51 -1.63
N CYS A 48 -9.94 -3.78 -2.55
CA CYS A 48 -11.37 -3.85 -2.79
C CYS A 48 -11.79 -5.11 -3.57
N ASN A 49 -10.98 -5.54 -4.53
CA ASN A 49 -11.39 -6.53 -5.52
C ASN A 49 -10.95 -7.97 -5.24
N HIS A 50 -10.12 -8.23 -4.20
CA HIS A 50 -9.46 -9.53 -4.02
C HIS A 50 -9.57 -10.13 -2.61
N SER A 51 -9.13 -11.38 -2.50
CA SER A 51 -9.27 -12.28 -1.35
C SER A 51 -8.51 -11.83 -0.08
N ASP A 52 -9.01 -12.25 1.09
CA ASP A 52 -8.56 -11.78 2.40
C ASP A 52 -7.09 -12.03 2.73
N SER A 53 -6.44 -13.02 2.10
CA SER A 53 -5.03 -13.35 2.36
C SER A 53 -4.08 -12.21 1.94
N GLU A 54 -4.37 -11.51 0.85
CA GLU A 54 -3.52 -10.43 0.30
C GLU A 54 -3.92 -9.04 0.84
N LYS A 55 -5.10 -8.93 1.48
CA LYS A 55 -5.58 -7.66 2.06
C LYS A 55 -4.66 -7.15 3.16
N ARG A 56 -4.04 -8.03 3.96
CA ARG A 56 -3.08 -7.63 5.01
C ARG A 56 -1.87 -6.92 4.40
N ASP A 57 -1.26 -7.50 3.38
CA ASP A 57 -0.11 -6.89 2.71
C ASP A 57 -0.49 -5.56 2.04
N CYS A 58 -1.68 -5.49 1.42
CA CYS A 58 -2.21 -4.25 0.87
C CYS A 58 -2.38 -3.18 1.96
N LEU A 59 -2.98 -3.50 3.11
CA LEU A 59 -3.13 -2.57 4.24
C LEU A 59 -1.77 -2.03 4.72
N TYR A 60 -0.76 -2.89 4.79
CA TYR A 60 0.59 -2.50 5.18
C TYR A 60 1.20 -1.50 4.19
N TYR A 61 1.12 -1.79 2.88
CA TYR A 61 1.66 -0.88 1.86
C TYR A 61 0.83 0.39 1.66
N LEU A 62 -0.49 0.35 1.90
CA LEU A 62 -1.35 1.53 1.93
C LEU A 62 -0.97 2.47 3.08
N ALA A 63 -0.71 1.92 4.28
CA ALA A 63 -0.21 2.69 5.41
C ALA A 63 1.13 3.36 5.09
N ILE A 64 2.09 2.62 4.53
CA ILE A 64 3.39 3.18 4.13
C ILE A 64 3.24 4.24 3.05
N GLY A 65 2.50 3.95 1.98
CA GLY A 65 2.34 4.86 0.85
C GLY A 65 1.77 6.21 1.30
N ASN A 66 0.67 6.18 2.05
CA ASN A 66 0.06 7.40 2.59
C ASN A 66 1.00 8.15 3.55
N ALA A 67 1.74 7.44 4.42
CA ALA A 67 2.72 8.08 5.30
C ALA A 67 3.85 8.77 4.53
N ARG A 68 4.31 8.20 3.41
CA ARG A 68 5.39 8.77 2.58
C ARG A 68 4.96 10.03 1.83
N ILE A 69 3.68 10.17 1.50
CA ILE A 69 3.12 11.42 0.90
C ILE A 69 2.55 12.38 1.95
N LYS A 70 2.82 12.14 3.24
CA LYS A 70 2.38 12.95 4.39
C LYS A 70 0.87 12.96 4.63
N GLU A 71 0.14 12.00 4.06
CA GLU A 71 -1.28 11.75 4.34
C GLU A 71 -1.42 10.93 5.64
N TYR A 72 -0.96 11.50 6.76
CA TYR A 72 -0.79 10.77 8.01
C TYR A 72 -2.10 10.24 8.60
N THR A 73 -3.19 11.00 8.45
CA THR A 73 -4.53 10.56 8.90
C THR A 73 -4.98 9.29 8.19
N LYS A 74 -4.82 9.23 6.86
CA LYS A 74 -5.13 8.02 6.08
C LYS A 74 -4.21 6.87 6.46
N ALA A 75 -2.92 7.15 6.60
CA ALA A 75 -1.94 6.15 7.02
C ALA A 75 -2.30 5.52 8.37
N LEU A 76 -2.68 6.33 9.37
CA LEU A 76 -3.10 5.83 10.68
C LEU A 76 -4.37 4.98 10.62
N ASN A 77 -5.33 5.33 9.76
CA ASN A 77 -6.53 4.52 9.58
C ASN A 77 -6.17 3.11 9.09
N TYR A 78 -5.32 3.00 8.07
CA TYR A 78 -4.87 1.68 7.59
C TYR A 78 -4.08 0.89 8.64
N VAL A 79 -3.21 1.57 9.40
CA VAL A 79 -2.47 0.94 10.52
C VAL A 79 -3.41 0.40 11.58
N ARG A 80 -4.44 1.17 11.97
CA ARG A 80 -5.43 0.74 12.96
C ARG A 80 -6.26 -0.43 12.44
N SER A 81 -6.70 -0.39 11.20
CA SER A 81 -7.40 -1.52 10.56
C SER A 81 -6.53 -2.78 10.52
N PHE A 82 -5.23 -2.64 10.23
CA PHE A 82 -4.30 -3.77 10.30
C PHE A 82 -4.19 -4.33 11.72
N LEU A 83 -4.03 -3.47 12.74
CA LEU A 83 -3.90 -3.91 14.14
C LEU A 83 -5.18 -4.50 14.72
N GLN A 84 -6.35 -4.24 14.14
CA GLN A 84 -7.58 -4.97 14.48
C GLN A 84 -7.50 -6.44 14.07
N ILE A 85 -6.77 -6.76 13.00
CA ILE A 85 -6.58 -8.12 12.49
C ILE A 85 -5.41 -8.79 13.21
N GLU A 86 -4.29 -8.09 13.38
CA GLU A 86 -3.08 -8.59 14.05
C GLU A 86 -2.60 -7.64 15.15
N PRO A 87 -3.24 -7.64 16.33
CA PRO A 87 -2.90 -6.71 17.41
C PRO A 87 -1.45 -6.81 17.88
N GLY A 88 -0.84 -8.00 17.81
CA GLY A 88 0.53 -8.27 18.25
C GLY A 88 1.63 -7.87 17.27
N ASN A 89 1.29 -7.37 16.08
CA ASN A 89 2.26 -7.09 15.02
C ASN A 89 3.16 -5.89 15.36
N GLN A 90 4.38 -6.17 15.84
CA GLN A 90 5.33 -5.17 16.31
C GLN A 90 5.76 -4.17 15.22
N GLN A 91 5.85 -4.63 13.96
CA GLN A 91 6.23 -3.79 12.82
C GLN A 91 5.17 -2.71 12.57
N VAL A 92 3.89 -3.08 12.64
CA VAL A 92 2.77 -2.15 12.43
C VAL A 92 2.58 -1.23 13.62
N GLN A 93 2.76 -1.71 14.86
CA GLN A 93 2.79 -0.86 16.05
C GLN A 93 3.93 0.18 16.00
N GLN A 94 5.10 -0.20 15.48
CA GLN A 94 6.20 0.75 15.28
C GLN A 94 5.86 1.79 14.21
N LEU A 95 5.25 1.37 13.10
CA LEU A 95 4.77 2.27 12.06
C LEU A 95 3.75 3.28 12.62
N GLU A 96 2.81 2.85 13.46
CA GLU A 96 1.84 3.74 14.12
C GLU A 96 2.55 4.84 14.92
N ARG A 97 3.52 4.46 15.76
CA ARG A 97 4.29 5.39 16.59
C ARG A 97 5.08 6.39 15.75
N LEU A 98 5.69 5.92 14.65
CA LEU A 98 6.45 6.77 13.74
C LEU A 98 5.54 7.79 13.05
N ILE A 99 4.34 7.40 12.63
CA ILE A 99 3.37 8.31 12.01
C ILE A 99 2.87 9.33 13.04
N LYS A 100 2.47 8.90 14.25
CA LYS A 100 2.03 9.82 15.32
C LYS A 100 3.08 10.89 15.63
N LYS A 101 4.33 10.48 15.82
CA LYS A 101 5.46 11.40 16.05
C LYS A 101 5.69 12.40 14.92
N LYS A 102 5.32 12.05 13.69
CA LYS A 102 5.42 12.94 12.52
C LYS A 102 4.24 13.92 12.41
N MET A 103 3.10 13.64 13.04
CA MET A 103 1.95 14.54 13.09
C MET A 103 2.07 15.60 14.19
N GLU A 104 2.81 15.30 15.26
CA GLU A 104 3.06 16.22 16.38
C GLU A 104 4.14 17.28 16.06
N LYS A 105 4.79 17.19 14.89
CA LYS A 105 5.80 18.12 14.40
C LYS A 105 5.26 18.98 13.27
#